data_AF-A0A7C2U3B5-F1
#
_entry.id   AF-A0A7C2U3B5-F1
#
_cell.length_a   1.000
_cell.length_b   1.000
_cell.length_c   1.000
_cell.angle_alpha   90.00
_cell.angle_beta   90.00
_cell.angle_gamma   90.00
#
_symmetry.space_group_name_H-M   'P 1'
#
loop_
_entity.id
_entity.type
_entity.pdbx_description
1 polymer ?
#
loop_
_entity_poly.entity_id
_entity_poly.type
_entity_poly.pdbx_seq_one_letter_code
_entity_poly.pdbx_strand_id
1 'polypeptide(L)'
;MNNKPEYYEFYGELIKSNIFLKRLVIFLVVVNIALAYLGFLGFTRPAETYVVKDGYAYATEPAKERRTVHEVRKFTSEFAQNFLEYNRENFNAHFRAAMKMCTSELEYFMFDAIKNSDIPRIVQNTSGNIQFEIADIQVREASDFEANVTGRQIFPGSSSIPIKFTLQITIVPRTQDNPFGLRIINYTQEKA
;
A
#
# COMPACT_ATOMS: atom_id res chain seq x y z
N MET A 1 -31.41 -62.01 -48.38
CA MET A 1 -31.11 -60.61 -48.01
C MET A 1 -30.92 -60.53 -46.52
N ASN A 2 -29.69 -60.24 -46.08
CA ASN A 2 -29.43 -59.70 -44.75
C ASN A 2 -28.23 -58.77 -44.90
N ASN A 3 -28.52 -57.55 -45.36
CA ASN A 3 -27.57 -56.45 -45.45
C ASN A 3 -27.27 -56.02 -44.01
N LYS A 4 -26.19 -56.51 -43.42
CA LYS A 4 -25.63 -55.90 -42.22
C LYS A 4 -24.61 -54.84 -42.67
N PRO A 5 -24.85 -53.55 -42.43
CA PRO A 5 -23.83 -52.53 -42.65
C PRO A 5 -22.70 -52.74 -41.64
N GLU A 6 -21.46 -52.83 -42.13
CA GLU A 6 -20.26 -52.74 -41.29
C GLU A 6 -20.06 -51.27 -40.90
N TYR A 7 -20.22 -50.97 -39.62
CA TYR A 7 -19.91 -49.65 -39.06
C TYR A 7 -18.44 -49.64 -38.64
N TYR A 8 -17.63 -48.79 -39.28
CA TYR A 8 -16.29 -48.46 -38.81
C TYR A 8 -16.38 -47.19 -37.96
N GLU A 9 -16.29 -47.32 -36.64
CA GLU A 9 -16.13 -46.16 -35.75
C GLU A 9 -14.69 -45.65 -35.82
N PHE A 10 -14.48 -44.63 -36.66
CA PHE A 10 -13.23 -43.87 -36.75
C PHE A 10 -13.09 -42.90 -35.56
N TYR A 11 -13.02 -43.42 -34.34
CA TYR A 11 -12.75 -42.60 -33.14
C TYR A 11 -11.56 -43.11 -32.31
N GLY A 12 -10.68 -43.94 -32.90
CA GLY A 12 -9.54 -44.53 -32.20
C GLY A 12 -8.16 -43.89 -32.48
N GLU A 13 -7.95 -43.25 -33.64
CA GLU A 13 -6.58 -42.91 -34.09
C GLU A 13 -6.13 -41.49 -33.72
N LEU A 14 -7.05 -40.54 -33.54
CA LEU A 14 -6.69 -39.18 -33.08
C LEU A 14 -6.23 -39.16 -31.61
N ILE A 15 -6.65 -40.11 -30.79
CA ILE A 15 -6.29 -40.16 -29.36
C ILE A 15 -4.95 -40.86 -29.13
N LYS A 16 -4.56 -41.81 -29.99
CA LYS A 16 -3.28 -42.54 -29.89
C LYS A 16 -2.08 -41.75 -30.43
N SER A 17 -2.29 -40.73 -31.26
CA SER A 17 -1.21 -40.03 -31.98
C SER A 17 -0.67 -38.75 -31.31
N ASN A 18 -1.00 -38.46 -30.04
CA ASN A 18 -0.56 -37.21 -29.40
C ASN A 18 0.32 -37.37 -28.16
N ILE A 19 1.04 -38.50 -28.03
CA ILE A 19 2.10 -38.62 -27.01
C ILE A 19 3.18 -37.56 -27.25
N PHE A 20 3.53 -37.31 -28.51
CA PHE A 20 4.48 -36.25 -28.88
C PHE A 20 3.97 -34.87 -28.49
N LEU A 21 2.72 -34.54 -28.84
CA LEU A 21 2.12 -33.25 -28.51
C LEU A 21 1.95 -33.06 -26.99
N LYS A 22 1.56 -34.11 -26.26
CA LYS A 22 1.48 -34.08 -24.79
C LYS A 22 2.85 -33.83 -24.16
N ARG A 23 3.91 -34.50 -24.65
CA ARG A 23 5.30 -34.27 -24.19
C ARG A 23 5.77 -32.85 -24.54
N LEU A 24 5.43 -32.34 -25.72
CA LEU A 24 5.77 -30.99 -26.15
C LEU A 24 5.09 -29.94 -25.25
N VAL A 25 3.81 -30.11 -24.93
CA VAL A 25 3.07 -29.20 -24.04
C VAL A 25 3.64 -29.24 -22.63
N ILE A 26 3.92 -30.42 -22.08
CA ILE A 26 4.55 -30.56 -20.76
C ILE A 26 5.93 -29.89 -20.74
N PHE A 27 6.73 -30.09 -21.79
CA PHE A 27 8.04 -29.46 -21.91
C PHE A 27 7.94 -27.94 -21.95
N LEU A 28 7.02 -27.39 -22.75
CA LEU A 28 6.79 -25.94 -22.82
C LEU A 28 6.33 -25.36 -21.48
N VAL A 29 5.47 -26.07 -20.73
CA VAL A 29 5.05 -25.65 -19.39
C VAL A 29 6.25 -25.60 -18.44
N VAL A 30 7.10 -26.63 -18.43
CA VAL A 30 8.31 -26.68 -17.59
C VAL A 30 9.28 -25.54 -17.95
N VAL A 31 9.49 -25.27 -19.23
CA VAL A 31 10.35 -24.16 -19.68
C VAL A 31 9.79 -22.82 -19.24
N ASN A 32 8.49 -22.59 -19.32
CA ASN A 32 7.87 -21.35 -18.85
C ASN A 32 8.00 -21.18 -17.33
N ILE A 33 7.83 -22.26 -16.55
CA ILE A 33 8.04 -22.22 -15.09
C ILE A 33 9.50 -21.89 -14.78
N ALA A 34 10.46 -22.51 -15.48
CA ALA A 34 11.88 -22.22 -15.30
C ALA A 34 12.23 -20.77 -15.66
N LEU A 35 11.68 -20.23 -16.76
CA LEU A 35 11.86 -18.83 -17.14
C LEU A 35 11.23 -17.86 -16.13
N ALA A 36 10.04 -18.16 -15.62
CA ALA A 36 9.41 -17.36 -14.57
C ALA A 36 10.23 -17.37 -13.28
N TYR A 37 10.80 -18.52 -12.91
CA TYR A 37 11.69 -18.65 -11.75
C TYR A 37 13.02 -17.91 -11.94
N LEU A 38 13.64 -17.99 -13.12
CA LEU A 38 14.84 -17.22 -13.45
C LEU A 38 14.55 -15.72 -13.48
N GLY A 39 13.40 -15.29 -13.99
CA GLY A 39 12.94 -13.91 -13.89
C GLY A 39 12.80 -13.47 -12.43
N PHE A 40 12.13 -14.28 -11.60
CA PHE A 40 12.00 -14.01 -10.17
C PHE A 40 13.37 -13.88 -9.47
N LEU A 41 14.34 -14.74 -9.78
CA LEU A 41 15.71 -14.63 -9.25
C LEU A 41 16.48 -13.43 -9.81
N GLY A 42 16.24 -13.02 -11.06
CA GLY A 42 16.88 -11.88 -11.70
C GLY A 42 16.38 -10.54 -11.17
N PHE A 43 15.08 -10.41 -10.90
CA PHE A 43 14.47 -9.18 -10.38
C PHE A 43 14.63 -9.01 -8.86
N THR A 44 15.11 -10.02 -8.14
CA THR A 44 15.35 -9.96 -6.68
C THR A 44 16.77 -9.50 -6.32
N ARG A 45 17.67 -9.29 -7.29
CA ARG A 45 18.96 -8.65 -7.02
C ARG A 45 18.76 -7.13 -6.94
N PRO A 46 19.04 -6.50 -5.78
CA PRO A 46 19.01 -5.05 -5.69
C PRO A 46 20.04 -4.46 -6.65
N ALA A 47 19.70 -3.36 -7.31
CA ALA A 47 20.63 -2.65 -8.20
C ALA A 47 21.85 -2.20 -7.40
N GLU A 48 23.02 -2.77 -7.70
CA GLU A 48 24.28 -2.35 -7.12
C GLU A 48 24.59 -0.93 -7.61
N THR A 49 24.48 0.03 -6.71
CA THR A 49 24.80 1.43 -6.97
C THR A 49 26.26 1.66 -6.56
N TYR A 50 27.02 2.24 -7.48
CA TYR A 50 28.42 2.59 -7.28
C TYR A 50 28.52 4.11 -7.23
N VAL A 51 29.15 4.64 -6.17
CA VAL A 51 29.49 6.07 -6.11
C VAL A 51 30.87 6.26 -6.71
N VAL A 52 30.97 7.11 -7.73
CA VAL A 52 32.25 7.49 -8.34
C VAL A 52 32.77 8.72 -7.62
N LYS A 53 33.90 8.58 -6.93
CA LYS A 53 34.62 9.70 -6.30
C LYS A 53 36.09 9.58 -6.62
N ASP A 54 36.71 10.69 -7.02
CA ASP A 54 38.15 10.78 -7.32
C ASP A 54 38.65 9.73 -8.34
N GLY A 55 37.80 9.35 -9.31
CA GLY A 55 38.15 8.40 -10.38
C GLY A 55 37.99 6.92 -10.02
N TYR A 56 37.51 6.58 -8.82
CA TYR A 56 37.28 5.20 -8.39
C TYR A 56 35.80 4.95 -8.04
N ALA A 57 35.31 3.76 -8.36
CA ALA A 57 33.95 3.31 -8.05
C ALA A 57 33.96 2.51 -6.74
N TYR A 58 33.26 3.02 -5.72
CA TYR A 58 33.13 2.35 -4.43
C TYR A 58 31.77 1.65 -4.36
N ALA A 59 31.77 0.37 -3.98
CA ALA A 59 30.55 -0.36 -3.65
C ALA A 59 29.97 0.24 -2.37
N THR A 60 28.89 1.01 -2.50
CA THR A 60 28.17 1.52 -1.35
C THR A 60 27.29 0.42 -0.77
N GLU A 61 27.20 0.34 0.57
CA GLU A 61 26.11 -0.41 1.23
C GLU A 61 24.79 -0.05 0.54
N PRO A 62 23.86 -1.03 0.31
CA PRO A 62 22.60 -0.76 -0.36
C PRO A 62 22.00 0.46 0.32
N ALA A 63 21.86 1.56 -0.44
CA ALA A 63 21.57 2.86 0.13
C ALA A 63 20.41 2.67 1.11
N LYS A 64 20.67 2.81 2.42
CA LYS A 64 19.59 2.90 3.42
C LYS A 64 18.72 4.00 2.86
N GLU A 65 17.56 3.62 2.35
CA GLU A 65 16.71 4.48 1.56
C GLU A 65 16.37 5.70 2.44
N ARG A 66 17.15 6.78 2.30
CA ARG A 66 17.01 7.96 3.14
C ARG A 66 15.74 8.65 2.72
N ARG A 67 14.78 8.75 3.63
CA ARG A 67 13.58 9.54 3.45
C ARG A 67 13.90 10.97 3.80
N THR A 68 13.47 11.90 2.97
CA THR A 68 13.64 13.32 3.23
C THR A 68 12.55 13.80 4.18
N VAL A 69 12.85 14.81 5.00
CA VAL A 69 11.85 15.55 5.79
C VAL A 69 10.65 15.98 4.94
N HIS A 70 10.88 16.38 3.69
CA HIS A 70 9.81 16.82 2.79
C HIS A 70 8.87 15.67 2.39
N GLU A 71 9.41 14.48 2.10
CA GLU A 71 8.60 13.29 1.83
C GLU A 71 7.77 12.89 3.06
N VAL A 72 8.36 12.93 4.25
CA VAL A 72 7.65 12.63 5.50
C VAL A 72 6.55 13.66 5.74
N ARG A 73 6.81 14.94 5.52
CA ARG A 73 5.79 15.99 5.63
C ARG A 73 4.64 15.77 4.66
N LYS A 74 4.92 15.39 3.40
CA LYS A 74 3.89 15.10 2.40
C LYS A 74 3.06 13.89 2.82
N PHE A 75 3.71 12.80 3.25
CA PHE A 75 3.05 11.61 3.78
C PHE A 75 2.16 11.94 5.00
N THR A 76 2.65 12.74 5.94
CA THR A 76 1.88 13.20 7.09
C THR A 76 0.67 14.04 6.69
N SER A 77 0.82 14.94 5.72
CA SER A 77 -0.29 15.75 5.20
C SER A 77 -1.38 14.87 4.57
N GLU A 78 -0.98 13.87 3.77
CA GLU A 78 -1.91 12.95 3.12
C GLU A 78 -2.65 12.07 4.14
N PHE A 79 -1.97 11.63 5.20
CA PHE A 79 -2.62 10.95 6.31
C PHE A 79 -3.64 11.87 7.01
N ALA A 80 -3.24 13.09 7.37
CA ALA A 80 -4.10 14.04 8.08
C ALA A 80 -5.38 14.36 7.29
N GLN A 81 -5.25 14.58 5.99
CA GLN A 81 -6.39 14.83 5.10
C GLN A 81 -7.30 13.60 5.03
N ASN A 82 -6.76 12.41 4.76
CA ASN A 82 -7.57 11.19 4.71
C ASN A 82 -8.20 10.80 6.06
N PHE A 83 -7.62 11.23 7.18
CA PHE A 83 -8.14 10.90 8.50
C PHE A 83 -9.18 11.90 9.01
N LEU A 84 -9.00 13.19 8.72
CA LEU A 84 -9.78 14.29 9.30
C LEU A 84 -10.68 15.03 8.30
N GLU A 85 -10.50 14.81 6.99
CA GLU A 85 -11.39 15.32 5.94
C GLU A 85 -12.33 14.22 5.46
N TYR A 86 -13.62 14.44 5.66
CA TYR A 86 -14.63 13.49 5.24
C TYR A 86 -16.01 14.12 5.18
N ASN A 87 -16.85 13.48 4.38
CA ASN A 87 -18.28 13.65 4.35
C ASN A 87 -18.94 12.27 4.47
N ARG A 88 -20.27 12.24 4.49
CA ARG A 88 -21.05 11.01 4.62
C ARG A 88 -20.78 9.98 3.52
N GLU A 89 -20.45 10.41 2.31
CA GLU A 89 -20.30 9.56 1.14
C GLU A 89 -18.89 8.95 1.04
N ASN A 90 -17.87 9.70 1.44
CA ASN A 90 -16.47 9.33 1.24
C ASN A 90 -15.76 8.87 2.53
N PHE A 91 -16.38 9.00 3.71
CA PHE A 91 -15.77 8.65 5.00
C PHE A 91 -15.09 7.29 5.00
N ASN A 92 -15.77 6.24 4.54
CA ASN A 92 -15.21 4.88 4.53
C ASN A 92 -13.98 4.76 3.61
N ALA A 93 -13.96 5.49 2.49
CA ALA A 93 -12.85 5.45 1.54
C ALA A 93 -11.63 6.17 2.11
N HIS A 94 -11.82 7.38 2.65
CA HIS A 94 -10.77 8.17 3.30
C HIS A 94 -10.21 7.47 4.53
N PHE A 95 -11.09 6.95 5.39
CA PHE A 95 -10.67 6.22 6.58
C PHE A 95 -9.83 4.98 6.22
N ARG A 96 -10.25 4.18 5.23
CA ARG A 96 -9.45 3.05 4.74
C ARG A 96 -8.10 3.48 4.15
N ALA A 97 -8.05 4.61 3.44
CA ALA A 97 -6.81 5.15 2.91
C ALA A 97 -5.85 5.55 4.03
N ALA A 98 -6.33 6.24 5.07
CA ALA A 98 -5.55 6.58 6.26
C ALA A 98 -5.04 5.33 6.99
N MET A 99 -5.89 4.32 7.19
CA MET A 99 -5.51 3.07 7.86
C MET A 99 -4.41 2.32 7.11
N LYS A 100 -4.43 2.32 5.77
CA LYS A 100 -3.35 1.73 4.96
C LYS A 100 -1.98 2.39 5.15
N MET A 101 -1.92 3.57 5.76
CA MET A 101 -0.67 4.27 6.08
C MET A 101 -0.11 3.88 7.46
N CYS A 102 -0.91 3.19 8.28
CA CYS A 102 -0.53 2.72 9.61
C CYS A 102 0.10 1.31 9.57
N THR A 103 0.79 0.91 10.63
CA THR A 103 1.08 -0.51 10.87
C THR A 103 -0.20 -1.28 11.17
N SER A 104 -0.21 -2.60 10.96
CA SER A 104 -1.39 -3.44 11.22
C SER A 104 -1.87 -3.39 12.67
N GLU A 105 -0.93 -3.23 13.60
CA GLU A 105 -1.23 -3.04 15.03
C GLU A 105 -1.98 -1.74 15.27
N LEU A 106 -1.44 -0.62 14.76
CA LEU A 106 -2.09 0.69 14.92
C LEU A 106 -3.42 0.77 14.17
N GLU A 107 -3.51 0.18 12.98
CA GLU A 107 -4.75 0.06 12.22
C GLU A 107 -5.86 -0.59 13.06
N TYR A 108 -5.56 -1.71 13.73
CA TYR A 108 -6.51 -2.39 14.59
C TYR A 108 -6.98 -1.49 15.75
N PHE A 109 -6.04 -0.83 16.44
CA PHE A 109 -6.37 0.07 17.54
C PHE A 109 -7.20 1.28 17.10
N MET A 110 -6.84 1.91 15.99
CA MET A 110 -7.57 3.05 15.45
C MET A 110 -8.95 2.65 14.94
N PHE A 111 -9.08 1.49 14.30
CA PHE A 111 -10.37 0.98 13.87
C PHE A 111 -11.32 0.77 15.04
N ASP A 112 -10.85 0.13 16.11
CA ASP A 112 -11.66 -0.10 17.31
C ASP A 112 -12.01 1.22 18.01
N ALA A 113 -11.04 2.15 18.14
CA ALA A 113 -11.27 3.47 18.72
C ALA A 113 -12.35 4.27 17.94
N ILE A 114 -12.28 4.30 16.61
CA ILE A 114 -13.26 5.00 15.78
C ILE A 114 -14.63 4.34 15.87
N LYS A 115 -14.68 3.01 15.79
CA LYS A 115 -15.94 2.25 15.86
C LYS A 115 -16.68 2.50 17.18
N ASN A 116 -15.94 2.61 18.29
CA ASN A 116 -16.50 2.82 19.62
C ASN A 116 -16.69 4.32 19.97
N SER A 117 -16.30 5.23 19.09
CA SER A 117 -16.46 6.68 19.26
C SER A 117 -17.79 7.21 18.72
N ASP A 118 -18.09 8.48 19.02
CA ASP A 118 -19.21 9.19 18.42
C ASP A 118 -18.99 9.60 16.95
N ILE A 119 -17.77 9.43 16.40
CA ILE A 119 -17.41 9.91 15.05
C ILE A 119 -18.34 9.35 13.97
N PRO A 120 -18.66 8.04 13.90
CA PRO A 120 -19.59 7.52 12.89
C PRO A 120 -20.98 8.17 12.96
N ARG A 121 -21.46 8.49 14.17
CA ARG A 121 -22.74 9.19 14.37
C ARG A 121 -22.64 10.64 13.89
N ILE A 122 -21.55 11.33 14.21
CA ILE A 122 -21.29 12.70 13.74
C ILE A 122 -21.23 12.75 12.21
N VAL A 123 -20.54 11.81 11.57
CA VAL A 123 -20.45 11.69 10.10
C VAL A 123 -21.84 11.54 9.47
N GLN A 124 -22.71 10.71 10.05
CA GLN A 124 -24.06 10.50 9.51
C GLN A 124 -24.97 11.73 9.65
N ASN A 125 -24.75 12.53 10.70
CA ASN A 125 -25.59 13.68 11.04
C ASN A 125 -25.07 15.02 10.49
N THR A 126 -23.82 15.09 10.06
CA THR A 126 -23.24 16.33 9.51
C THR A 126 -23.62 16.50 8.05
N SER A 127 -24.32 17.59 7.72
CA SER A 127 -24.62 17.97 6.35
C SER A 127 -23.45 18.76 5.74
N GLY A 128 -22.74 18.15 4.79
CA GLY A 128 -21.64 18.79 4.07
C GLY A 128 -20.28 18.12 4.32
N ASN A 129 -19.21 18.82 3.96
CA ASN A 129 -17.84 18.31 4.08
C ASN A 129 -17.18 18.83 5.36
N ILE A 130 -16.66 17.92 6.18
CA ILE A 130 -15.78 18.27 7.28
C ILE A 130 -14.38 18.44 6.68
N GLN A 131 -13.78 19.61 6.88
CA GLN A 131 -12.47 19.96 6.34
C GLN A 131 -11.43 20.04 7.45
N PHE A 132 -10.17 19.80 7.13
CA PHE A 132 -9.06 19.92 8.07
C PHE A 132 -8.01 20.87 7.51
N GLU A 133 -7.95 22.07 8.07
CA GLU A 133 -6.93 23.04 7.69
C GLU A 133 -5.67 22.83 8.52
N ILE A 134 -4.62 22.35 7.86
CA ILE A 134 -3.30 22.19 8.46
C ILE A 134 -2.65 23.57 8.61
N ALA A 135 -2.29 23.93 9.84
CA ALA A 135 -1.57 25.16 10.14
C ALA A 135 -0.05 24.96 10.03
N ASP A 136 0.47 23.86 10.59
CA ASP A 136 1.89 23.53 10.55
C ASP A 136 2.14 22.01 10.68
N ILE A 137 3.23 21.55 10.06
CA ILE A 137 3.77 20.19 10.19
C ILE A 137 5.26 20.27 10.49
N GLN A 138 5.62 19.97 11.74
CA GLN A 138 6.99 19.91 12.20
C GLN A 138 7.48 18.47 12.22
N VAL A 139 8.53 18.18 11.46
CA VAL A 139 9.11 16.83 11.38
C VAL A 139 10.49 16.87 12.05
N ARG A 140 10.74 15.90 12.92
CA ARG A 140 12.03 15.67 13.57
C ARG A 140 12.58 14.33 13.13
N GLU A 141 13.85 14.32 12.76
CA GLU A 141 14.58 13.10 12.42
C GLU A 141 15.21 12.52 13.69
N ALA A 142 14.81 11.29 14.05
CA ALA A 142 15.44 10.51 15.11
C ALA A 142 15.68 9.06 14.60
N SER A 143 15.58 8.04 15.46
CA SER A 143 15.57 6.64 15.01
C SER A 143 14.35 6.32 14.14
N ASP A 144 13.22 6.92 14.48
CA ASP A 144 12.01 7.04 13.66
C ASP A 144 11.74 8.54 13.46
N PHE A 145 10.96 8.89 12.44
CA PHE A 145 10.52 10.26 12.26
C PHE A 145 9.39 10.58 13.23
N GLU A 146 9.42 11.76 13.81
CA GLU A 146 8.31 12.30 14.60
C GLU A 146 7.71 13.49 13.87
N ALA A 147 6.44 13.42 13.51
CA ALA A 147 5.72 14.49 12.84
C ALA A 147 4.63 15.07 13.75
N ASN A 148 4.80 16.32 14.16
CA ASN A 148 3.84 17.07 14.95
C ASN A 148 2.97 17.91 14.01
N VAL A 149 1.67 17.65 14.03
CA VAL A 149 0.68 18.33 13.19
C VAL A 149 -0.19 19.23 14.05
N THR A 150 -0.35 20.48 13.62
CA THR A 150 -1.29 21.43 14.20
C THR A 150 -2.22 21.92 13.12
N GLY A 151 -3.51 22.03 13.45
CA GLY A 151 -4.52 22.48 12.51
C GLY A 151 -5.87 22.68 13.16
N ARG A 152 -6.89 22.88 12.33
CA ARG A 152 -8.28 23.04 12.77
C ARG A 152 -9.23 22.24 11.90
N GLN A 153 -10.14 21.53 12.54
CA GLN A 153 -11.22 20.82 11.86
C GLN A 153 -12.45 21.73 11.77
N ILE A 154 -12.96 21.91 10.56
CA ILE A 154 -14.05 22.82 10.25
C ILE A 154 -15.29 21.99 9.92
N PHE A 155 -16.31 22.12 10.76
CA PHE A 155 -17.61 21.50 10.57
C PHE A 155 -18.55 22.48 9.87
N PRO A 156 -19.33 22.04 8.87
CA PRO A 156 -20.33 22.88 8.23
C PRO A 156 -21.28 23.53 9.24
N GLY A 157 -21.35 24.87 9.25
CA GLY A 157 -22.25 25.63 10.12
C GLY A 157 -21.91 25.60 11.62
N SER A 158 -20.73 25.13 12.01
CA SER A 158 -20.26 25.07 13.41
C SER A 158 -18.90 25.74 13.58
N SER A 159 -18.49 25.96 14.83
CA SER A 159 -17.16 26.48 15.16
C SER A 159 -16.06 25.48 14.82
N SER A 160 -14.91 25.96 14.38
CA SER A 160 -13.73 25.14 14.13
C SER A 160 -13.15 24.57 15.43
N ILE A 161 -12.75 23.30 15.41
CA ILE A 161 -12.12 22.61 16.55
C ILE A 161 -10.60 22.58 16.31
N PRO A 162 -9.77 23.14 17.21
CA PRO A 162 -8.33 23.00 17.10
C PRO A 162 -7.93 21.54 17.34
N ILE A 163 -7.07 21.00 16.48
CA ILE A 163 -6.54 19.65 16.63
C ILE A 163 -5.03 19.71 16.58
N LYS A 164 -4.41 19.02 17.53
CA LYS A 164 -2.97 18.78 17.58
C LYS A 164 -2.71 17.30 17.80
N PHE A 165 -1.85 16.71 16.99
CA PHE A 165 -1.45 15.33 17.15
C PHE A 165 -0.01 15.09 16.70
N THR A 166 0.58 14.03 17.23
CA THR A 166 1.92 13.57 16.92
C THR A 166 1.82 12.20 16.26
N LEU A 167 2.58 12.03 15.17
CA LEU A 167 2.78 10.76 14.49
C LEU A 167 4.21 10.30 14.69
N GLN A 168 4.38 9.04 15.09
CA GLN A 168 5.67 8.35 14.95
C GLN A 168 5.65 7.55 13.66
N ILE A 169 6.68 7.71 12.83
CA ILE A 169 6.72 7.21 11.46
C ILE A 169 8.04 6.45 11.25
N THR A 170 7.93 5.19 10.86
CA THR A 170 9.07 4.33 10.55
C THR A 170 9.26 4.15 9.05
N ILE A 171 10.49 3.82 8.65
CA ILE A 171 10.83 3.54 7.25
C ILE A 171 10.54 2.06 6.96
N VAL A 172 9.82 1.80 5.88
CA VAL A 172 9.59 0.45 5.35
C VAL A 172 10.01 0.37 3.88
N PRO A 173 10.26 -0.83 3.33
CA PRO A 173 10.53 -0.99 1.91
C PRO A 173 9.42 -0.39 1.05
N ARG A 174 9.79 0.33 -0.02
CA ARG A 174 8.81 0.83 -1.00
C ARG A 174 8.16 -0.32 -1.74
N THR A 175 6.85 -0.22 -1.92
CA THR A 175 6.07 -1.13 -2.77
C THR A 175 5.18 -0.31 -3.69
N GLN A 176 4.53 -0.94 -4.68
CA GLN A 176 3.55 -0.25 -5.52
C GLN A 176 2.40 0.34 -4.68
N ASP A 177 2.02 -0.34 -3.60
CA ASP A 177 0.96 0.10 -2.68
C ASP A 177 1.45 1.10 -1.61
N ASN A 178 2.76 1.21 -1.40
CA ASN A 178 3.38 2.16 -0.47
C ASN A 178 4.57 2.86 -1.14
N PRO A 179 4.33 3.82 -2.04
CA PRO A 179 5.39 4.50 -2.78
C PRO A 179 6.28 5.35 -1.88
N PHE A 180 5.74 5.82 -0.74
CA PHE A 180 6.52 6.54 0.26
C PHE A 180 7.48 5.63 1.01
N GLY A 181 7.17 4.34 1.17
CA GLY A 181 7.93 3.43 2.02
C GLY A 181 8.01 3.96 3.45
N LEU A 182 6.88 4.46 3.96
CA LEU A 182 6.70 4.98 5.31
C LEU A 182 5.48 4.30 5.94
N ARG A 183 5.50 4.11 7.26
CA ARG A 183 4.36 3.62 8.04
C ARG A 183 4.27 4.35 9.37
N ILE A 184 3.05 4.69 9.77
CA ILE A 184 2.77 5.27 11.09
C ILE A 184 2.73 4.13 12.10
N ILE A 185 3.61 4.19 13.10
CA ILE A 185 3.71 3.19 14.18
C ILE A 185 2.89 3.60 15.40
N ASN A 186 2.71 4.91 15.60
CA ASN A 186 1.96 5.43 16.74
C ASN A 186 1.27 6.76 16.38
N TYR A 187 0.08 6.96 16.95
CA TYR A 187 -0.73 8.17 16.85
C TYR A 187 -1.06 8.65 18.26
N THR A 188 -0.73 9.90 18.58
CA THR A 188 -1.10 10.52 19.85
C THR A 188 -1.76 11.85 19.59
N GLN A 189 -3.03 11.98 20.01
CA GLN A 189 -3.75 13.24 19.95
C GLN A 189 -3.61 13.97 21.28
N GLU A 190 -3.18 15.23 21.22
CA GLU A 190 -3.14 16.09 22.41
C GLU A 190 -4.56 16.61 22.70
N LYS A 191 -4.94 16.63 23.98
CA LYS A 191 -6.16 17.34 24.39
C LYS A 191 -5.89 18.84 24.26
N ALA A 192 -6.70 19.51 23.44
CA ALA A 192 -6.75 20.96 23.35
C ALA A 192 -7.21 21.58 24.67
#